data_AF-A0A494JAU3-F1
#
_entry.id   AF-A0A494JAU3-F1
#
_cell.length_a   1.000
_cell.length_b   1.000
_cell.length_c   1.000
_cell.angle_alpha   90.00
_cell.angle_beta   90.00
_cell.angle_gamma   90.00
#
_symmetry.space_group_name_H-M   'P 1'
#
loop_
_entity.id
_entity.type
_entity.pdbx_description
1 polymer ?
#
loop_
_entity_poly.entity_id
_entity_poly.type
_entity_poly.pdbx_seq_one_letter_code
_entity_poly.pdbx_strand_id
1 'polypeptide(L)'
;MENTLENKAKFFALYYGQEVKRSYLPEQTSLQVIDRDVFWIGHLIINGYLELKSIEDITDEDAYFIGALFGWEEVTPNRDIIIYNGRQIKDYINYHPNSHCDIQKYYQLLDYFRSKGYALPWMGLSIENLVEYGWVKFKNKES
;
A
#
# COMPACT_ATOMS: atom_id res chain seq x y z
N MET A 1 7.20 -11.47 11.31
CA MET A 1 7.79 -12.09 10.11
C MET A 1 9.24 -11.63 9.99
N GLU A 2 10.15 -12.44 9.46
CA GLU A 2 11.59 -12.11 9.40
C GLU A 2 11.98 -11.30 8.15
N ASN A 3 13.02 -10.47 8.27
CA ASN A 3 13.61 -9.71 7.16
C ASN A 3 14.48 -10.63 6.26
N THR A 4 13.85 -11.34 5.33
CA THR A 4 14.53 -12.22 4.37
C THR A 4 14.29 -11.75 2.94
N LEU A 5 15.18 -12.13 2.01
CA LEU A 5 15.02 -11.85 0.57
C LEU A 5 13.73 -12.46 0.01
N GLU A 6 13.36 -13.66 0.45
CA GLU A 6 12.13 -14.32 0.03
C GLU A 6 10.88 -13.54 0.46
N ASN A 7 10.83 -13.10 1.73
CA ASN A 7 9.71 -12.32 2.23
C ASN A 7 9.65 -10.95 1.55
N LYS A 8 10.80 -10.30 1.33
CA LYS A 8 10.89 -9.06 0.55
C LYS A 8 10.34 -9.25 -0.86
N ALA A 9 10.70 -10.34 -1.54
CA ALA A 9 10.21 -10.65 -2.88
C ALA A 9 8.68 -10.83 -2.92
N LYS A 10 8.13 -11.56 -1.94
CA LYS A 10 6.67 -11.77 -1.80
C LYS A 10 5.95 -10.44 -1.56
N PHE A 11 6.49 -9.57 -0.72
CA PHE A 11 5.95 -8.23 -0.51
C PHE A 11 6.00 -7.39 -1.80
N PHE A 12 7.13 -7.39 -2.51
CA PHE A 12 7.31 -6.61 -3.74
C PHE A 12 6.37 -7.05 -4.86
N ALA A 13 6.04 -8.35 -4.92
CA ALA A 13 5.11 -8.89 -5.91
C ALA A 13 3.70 -8.26 -5.79
N LEU A 14 3.30 -7.78 -4.61
CA LEU A 14 2.01 -7.11 -4.41
C LEU A 14 1.90 -5.76 -5.16
N TYR A 15 3.03 -5.17 -5.54
CA TYR A 15 3.11 -3.90 -6.27
C TYR A 15 3.68 -4.10 -7.68
N TYR A 16 3.69 -5.35 -8.16
CA TYR A 16 4.20 -5.65 -9.49
C TYR A 16 3.42 -4.90 -10.58
N GLY A 17 4.12 -4.45 -11.60
CA GLY A 17 3.54 -3.65 -12.68
C GLY A 17 3.24 -2.19 -12.30
N GLN A 18 3.72 -1.70 -11.17
CA GLN A 18 3.58 -0.30 -10.78
C GLN A 18 4.93 0.43 -10.81
N GLU A 19 4.91 1.72 -11.12
CA GLU A 19 6.09 2.61 -11.17
C GLU A 19 6.55 3.08 -9.77
N VAL A 20 6.45 2.20 -8.77
CA VAL A 20 6.82 2.49 -7.37
C VAL A 20 8.14 1.85 -6.98
N LYS A 21 8.65 0.90 -7.77
CA LYS A 21 9.92 0.25 -7.46
C LYS A 21 11.09 1.17 -7.82
N ARG A 22 12.07 1.24 -6.92
CA ARG A 22 13.34 1.95 -7.09
C ARG A 22 14.48 0.99 -6.83
N SER A 23 15.52 1.02 -7.66
CA SER A 23 16.73 0.21 -7.41
C SER A 23 17.97 0.88 -7.99
N TYR A 24 19.11 0.55 -7.38
CA TYR A 24 20.43 0.82 -7.93
C TYR A 24 20.83 -0.37 -8.81
N LEU A 25 20.94 -0.14 -10.11
CA LEU A 25 21.53 -1.14 -11.00
C LEU A 25 23.04 -1.23 -10.72
N PRO A 26 23.64 -2.44 -10.73
CA PRO A 26 25.04 -2.63 -10.34
C PRO A 26 26.05 -1.74 -11.07
N GLU A 27 25.73 -1.33 -12.29
CA GLU A 27 26.60 -0.51 -13.16
C GLU A 27 26.22 0.97 -13.21
N GLN A 28 25.20 1.39 -12.43
CA GLN A 28 24.67 2.75 -12.47
C GLN A 28 24.74 3.44 -11.09
N THR A 29 25.13 4.71 -11.11
CA THR A 29 25.21 5.55 -9.92
C THR A 29 23.89 6.26 -9.59
N SER A 30 22.91 6.21 -10.50
CA SER A 30 21.60 6.85 -10.36
C SER A 30 20.50 5.86 -10.03
N LEU A 31 19.58 6.27 -9.15
CA LEU A 31 18.36 5.53 -8.82
C LEU A 31 17.44 5.46 -10.05
N GLN A 32 17.03 4.25 -10.44
CA GLN A 32 16.12 4.04 -11.57
C GLN A 32 14.70 3.75 -11.08
N VAL A 33 13.71 4.33 -11.76
CA VAL A 33 12.32 3.86 -11.71
C VAL A 33 12.25 2.64 -12.62
N ILE A 34 11.81 1.51 -12.07
CA ILE A 34 11.70 0.27 -12.85
C ILE A 34 10.27 0.23 -13.39
N ASP A 35 10.14 0.32 -14.70
CA ASP A 35 8.84 0.21 -15.38
C ASP A 35 8.40 -1.26 -15.53
N ARG A 36 7.28 -1.45 -16.24
CA ARG A 36 6.65 -2.76 -16.48
C ARG A 36 7.46 -3.68 -17.40
N ASP A 37 8.33 -3.13 -18.23
CA ASP A 37 9.05 -3.82 -19.30
C ASP A 37 10.41 -4.38 -18.82
N VAL A 38 10.86 -3.99 -17.62
CA VAL A 38 12.11 -4.49 -17.03
C VAL A 38 11.87 -5.80 -16.25
N PHE A 39 12.10 -6.93 -16.93
CA PHE A 39 11.83 -8.29 -16.41
C PHE A 39 12.88 -8.85 -15.42
N TRP A 40 13.96 -8.12 -15.11
CA TRP A 40 15.07 -8.61 -14.29
C TRP A 40 14.79 -8.49 -12.78
N ILE A 41 13.87 -9.31 -12.27
CA ILE A 41 13.34 -9.23 -10.90
C ILE A 41 14.41 -9.45 -9.81
N GLY A 42 15.43 -10.29 -10.05
CA GLY A 42 16.40 -10.74 -9.04
C GLY A 42 17.27 -9.63 -8.41
N HIS A 43 18.11 -8.95 -9.20
CA HIS A 43 18.99 -7.88 -8.69
C HIS A 43 18.22 -6.70 -8.11
N LEU A 44 17.04 -6.42 -8.69
CA LEU A 44 16.19 -5.30 -8.31
C LEU A 44 15.48 -5.51 -6.96
N ILE A 45 15.36 -6.76 -6.47
CA ILE A 45 14.85 -7.04 -5.11
C ILE A 45 15.94 -6.81 -4.08
N ILE A 46 17.16 -7.24 -4.36
CA ILE A 46 18.29 -7.17 -3.43
C ILE A 46 18.60 -5.70 -3.10
N ASN A 47 18.80 -4.88 -4.14
CA ASN A 47 19.24 -3.48 -4.01
C ASN A 47 18.11 -2.47 -4.24
N GLY A 48 16.86 -2.87 -4.00
CA GLY A 48 15.70 -2.02 -4.27
C GLY A 48 14.79 -1.80 -3.07
N TYR A 49 13.97 -0.77 -3.17
CA TYR A 49 12.88 -0.45 -2.25
C TYR A 49 11.63 -0.05 -3.05
N LEU A 50 10.48 -0.09 -2.41
CA LEU A 50 9.25 0.49 -2.95
C LEU A 50 9.10 1.91 -2.42
N GLU A 51 8.94 2.86 -3.32
CA GLU A 51 8.63 4.25 -3.02
C GLU A 51 7.11 4.45 -3.03
N LEU A 52 6.51 4.44 -1.84
CA LEU A 52 5.06 4.38 -1.65
C LEU A 52 4.54 5.63 -0.92
N LYS A 53 3.26 5.93 -1.08
CA LYS A 53 2.58 6.97 -0.29
C LYS A 53 2.38 6.51 1.15
N SER A 54 2.39 7.44 2.10
CA SER A 54 1.98 7.12 3.46
C SER A 54 0.47 6.96 3.53
N ILE A 55 -0.03 6.10 4.42
CA ILE A 55 -1.47 6.09 4.75
C ILE A 55 -1.93 7.44 5.31
N GLU A 56 -1.00 8.24 5.85
CA GLU A 56 -1.27 9.62 6.27
C GLU A 56 -1.63 10.55 5.10
N ASP A 57 -1.35 10.14 3.87
CA ASP A 57 -1.64 10.87 2.63
C ASP A 57 -2.95 10.41 1.97
N ILE A 58 -3.78 9.62 2.68
CA ILE A 58 -5.12 9.29 2.21
C ILE A 58 -5.94 10.57 2.13
N THR A 59 -6.48 10.85 0.96
CA THR A 59 -7.28 12.05 0.70
C THR A 59 -8.76 11.80 1.00
N ASP A 60 -9.55 12.88 1.08
CA ASP A 60 -11.00 12.76 1.18
C ASP A 60 -11.61 12.10 -0.08
N GLU A 61 -10.97 12.24 -1.25
CA GLU A 61 -11.40 11.58 -2.49
C GLU A 61 -11.19 10.06 -2.41
N ASP A 62 -10.03 9.62 -1.91
CA ASP A 62 -9.80 8.20 -1.63
C ASP A 62 -10.83 7.66 -0.65
N ALA A 63 -11.14 8.44 0.39
CA ALA A 63 -12.12 8.07 1.39
C ALA A 63 -13.54 7.96 0.83
N TYR A 64 -13.92 8.90 -0.04
CA TYR A 64 -15.18 8.89 -0.76
C TYR A 64 -15.33 7.67 -1.68
N PHE A 65 -14.29 7.36 -2.47
CA PHE A 65 -14.32 6.21 -3.37
C PHE A 65 -14.51 4.90 -2.62
N ILE A 66 -13.80 4.73 -1.49
CA ILE A 66 -13.95 3.57 -0.62
C ILE A 66 -15.35 3.51 -0.01
N GLY A 67 -15.88 4.64 0.48
CA GLY A 67 -17.24 4.73 1.01
C GLY A 67 -18.28 4.22 0.02
N ALA A 68 -18.19 4.69 -1.23
CA ALA A 68 -19.07 4.28 -2.32
C ALA A 68 -18.89 2.79 -2.68
N LEU A 69 -17.66 2.29 -2.74
CA LEU A 69 -17.36 0.91 -3.13
C LEU A 69 -17.93 -0.13 -2.15
N PHE A 70 -17.95 0.18 -0.85
CA PHE A 70 -18.33 -0.78 0.18
C PHE A 70 -19.77 -0.66 0.69
N GLY A 71 -20.54 0.27 0.12
CA GLY A 71 -21.88 0.60 0.62
C GLY A 71 -21.82 1.12 2.05
N TRP A 72 -20.73 1.80 2.38
CA TRP A 72 -20.42 2.39 3.68
C TRP A 72 -21.11 3.75 3.84
N GLU A 73 -22.29 3.88 3.24
CA GLU A 73 -23.19 5.00 3.39
C GLU A 73 -24.04 4.71 4.63
N GLU A 74 -23.62 5.21 5.79
CA GLU A 74 -24.55 5.29 6.91
C GLU A 74 -25.56 6.40 6.59
N VAL A 75 -26.80 6.00 6.34
CA VAL A 75 -27.93 6.92 6.21
C VAL A 75 -28.27 7.37 7.62
N THR A 76 -27.97 8.63 7.97
CA THR A 76 -28.41 9.19 9.25
C THR A 76 -29.93 9.15 9.33
N PRO A 77 -30.55 9.25 10.53
CA PRO A 77 -31.99 9.41 10.65
C PRO A 77 -32.58 10.56 9.81
N ASN A 78 -31.75 11.53 9.43
CA ASN A 78 -32.10 12.68 8.58
C ASN A 78 -31.83 12.46 7.08
N ARG A 79 -31.37 11.26 6.68
CA ARG A 79 -30.93 10.89 5.32
C ARG A 79 -29.65 11.58 4.83
N ASP A 80 -28.80 12.03 5.74
CA ASP A 80 -27.45 12.44 5.39
C ASP A 80 -26.58 11.19 5.19
N ILE A 81 -25.67 11.22 4.21
CA ILE A 81 -24.74 10.13 3.94
C ILE A 81 -23.47 10.39 4.75
N ILE A 82 -23.15 9.52 5.74
CA ILE A 82 -21.85 9.55 6.42
C ILE A 82 -20.84 8.85 5.54
N ILE A 83 -19.90 9.63 4.98
CA ILE A 83 -18.72 9.11 4.30
C ILE A 83 -17.65 8.89 5.38
N TYR A 84 -17.08 7.68 5.45
CA TYR A 84 -15.96 7.40 6.35
C TYR A 84 -14.83 8.38 6.08
N ASN A 85 -14.34 9.07 7.11
CA ASN A 85 -13.21 9.97 6.95
C ASN A 85 -11.89 9.19 6.91
N GLY A 86 -10.81 9.85 6.48
CA GLY A 86 -9.49 9.22 6.34
C GLY A 86 -8.99 8.55 7.63
N ARG A 87 -9.40 9.01 8.83
CA ARG A 87 -9.02 8.38 10.11
C ARG A 87 -9.64 7.00 10.27
N GLN A 88 -10.95 6.86 10.01
CA GLN A 88 -11.64 5.58 10.17
C GLN A 88 -11.11 4.52 9.18
N ILE A 89 -10.72 4.95 7.98
CA ILE A 89 -10.10 4.08 6.97
C ILE A 89 -8.74 3.56 7.46
N LYS A 90 -7.91 4.42 8.05
CA LYS A 90 -6.62 4.01 8.63
C LYS A 90 -6.80 2.97 9.74
N ASP A 91 -7.76 3.20 10.62
CA ASP A 91 -8.08 2.24 11.69
C ASP A 91 -8.51 0.89 11.10
N TYR A 92 -9.30 0.92 10.02
CA TYR A 92 -9.75 -0.30 9.34
C TYR A 92 -8.61 -1.03 8.59
N ILE A 93 -7.66 -0.32 7.97
CA ILE A 93 -6.46 -0.93 7.35
C ILE A 93 -5.65 -1.74 8.36
N ASN A 94 -5.52 -1.20 9.58
CA ASN A 94 -4.80 -1.84 10.68
C ASN A 94 -5.61 -2.94 11.39
N TYR A 95 -6.90 -3.05 11.11
CA TYR A 95 -7.78 -4.06 11.68
C TYR A 95 -7.72 -5.36 10.87
N HIS A 96 -7.75 -6.51 11.56
CA HIS A 96 -7.93 -7.82 10.92
C HIS A 96 -9.36 -8.32 11.14
N PRO A 97 -10.17 -8.47 10.09
CA PRO A 97 -11.56 -8.87 10.22
C PRO A 97 -11.72 -10.34 10.64
N ASN A 98 -12.73 -10.59 11.48
CA ASN A 98 -13.05 -11.92 12.01
C ASN A 98 -14.19 -12.63 11.24
N SER A 99 -14.84 -11.99 10.26
CA SER A 99 -15.95 -12.56 9.49
C SER A 99 -15.61 -12.67 7.99
N HIS A 100 -16.18 -13.66 7.29
CA HIS A 100 -15.88 -13.91 5.87
C HIS A 100 -16.26 -12.74 4.94
N CYS A 101 -17.42 -12.12 5.18
CA CYS A 101 -17.88 -10.95 4.40
C CYS A 101 -16.94 -9.75 4.61
N ASP A 102 -16.48 -9.53 5.85
CA ASP A 102 -15.56 -8.45 6.18
C ASP A 102 -14.16 -8.70 5.61
N ILE A 103 -13.71 -9.96 5.54
CA ILE A 103 -12.43 -10.35 4.95
C ILE A 103 -12.38 -10.00 3.46
N GLN A 104 -13.43 -10.29 2.69
CA GLN A 104 -13.45 -9.96 1.26
C GLN A 104 -13.37 -8.45 1.04
N LYS A 105 -14.17 -7.69 1.80
CA LYS A 105 -14.16 -6.22 1.71
C LYS A 105 -12.79 -5.64 2.11
N TYR A 106 -12.18 -6.20 3.15
CA TYR A 106 -10.84 -5.83 3.58
C TYR A 106 -9.79 -6.05 2.48
N TYR A 107 -9.79 -7.20 1.81
CA TYR A 107 -8.83 -7.43 0.72
C TYR A 107 -9.05 -6.49 -0.47
N GLN A 108 -10.31 -6.22 -0.85
CA GLN A 108 -10.62 -5.25 -1.90
C GLN A 108 -10.13 -3.84 -1.54
N LEU A 109 -10.27 -3.44 -0.28
CA LEU A 109 -9.77 -2.18 0.25
C LEU A 109 -8.24 -2.11 0.12
N LEU A 110 -7.54 -3.15 0.58
CA LEU A 110 -6.08 -3.21 0.48
C LEU A 110 -5.61 -3.20 -0.98
N ASP A 111 -6.28 -3.93 -1.87
CA ASP A 111 -5.93 -3.95 -3.29
C ASP A 111 -6.15 -2.59 -3.97
N TYR A 112 -7.21 -1.86 -3.62
CA TYR A 112 -7.39 -0.47 -4.05
C TYR A 112 -6.20 0.39 -3.62
N PHE A 113 -5.85 0.40 -2.33
CA PHE A 113 -4.75 1.23 -1.83
C PHE A 113 -3.39 0.82 -2.41
N ARG A 114 -3.14 -0.48 -2.61
CA ARG A 114 -1.95 -0.97 -3.31
C ARG A 114 -1.91 -0.46 -4.74
N SER A 115 -3.03 -0.50 -5.47
CA SER A 115 -3.10 -0.01 -6.85
C SER A 115 -2.80 1.49 -6.97
N LYS A 116 -3.03 2.25 -5.89
CA LYS A 116 -2.71 3.68 -5.76
C LYS A 116 -1.30 3.94 -5.20
N GLY A 117 -0.55 2.89 -4.90
CA GLY A 117 0.82 2.96 -4.41
C GLY A 117 0.95 3.38 -2.95
N TYR A 118 -0.03 3.07 -2.09
CA TYR A 118 0.09 3.29 -0.64
C TYR A 118 0.86 2.16 0.04
N ALA A 119 1.64 2.50 1.08
CA ALA A 119 2.24 1.51 1.96
C ALA A 119 1.18 0.91 2.89
N LEU A 120 1.12 -0.42 2.99
CA LEU A 120 0.15 -1.13 3.82
C LEU A 120 0.85 -2.19 4.69
N PRO A 121 0.28 -2.54 5.86
CA PRO A 121 0.75 -3.66 6.65
C PRO A 121 0.78 -4.95 5.84
N TRP A 122 1.70 -5.86 6.18
CA TRP A 122 1.85 -7.12 5.45
C TRP A 122 2.29 -8.25 6.37
N MET A 123 1.47 -9.32 6.45
CA MET A 123 1.79 -10.57 7.15
C MET A 123 2.31 -10.35 8.60
N GLY A 124 1.63 -9.48 9.34
CA GLY A 124 1.99 -9.13 10.72
C GLY A 124 3.14 -8.13 10.86
N LEU A 125 3.65 -7.56 9.76
CA LEU A 125 4.55 -6.41 9.78
C LEU A 125 3.75 -5.11 9.68
N SER A 126 3.97 -4.20 10.62
CA SER A 126 3.51 -2.82 10.51
C SER A 126 4.29 -2.06 9.41
N ILE A 127 3.78 -0.91 9.00
CA ILE A 127 4.45 -0.07 7.99
C ILE A 127 5.83 0.38 8.49
N GLU A 128 5.97 0.67 9.78
CA GLU A 128 7.23 1.08 10.42
C GLU A 128 8.29 -0.01 10.27
N ASN A 129 7.91 -1.28 10.49
CA ASN A 129 8.82 -2.42 10.29
C ASN A 129 9.26 -2.52 8.81
N LEU A 130 8.35 -2.30 7.86
CA LEU A 130 8.68 -2.34 6.42
C LEU A 130 9.64 -1.21 6.02
N VAL A 131 9.52 -0.04 6.66
CA VAL A 131 10.45 1.09 6.49
C VAL A 131 11.80 0.80 7.13
N GLU A 132 11.81 0.27 8.36
CA GLU A 132 13.04 -0.11 9.08
C GLU A 132 13.83 -1.18 8.32
N TYR A 133 13.16 -2.14 7.71
CA TYR A 133 13.79 -3.16 6.86
C TYR A 133 14.32 -2.60 5.53
N GLY A 134 14.03 -1.33 5.22
CA GLY A 134 14.40 -0.68 3.97
C GLY A 134 13.61 -1.22 2.77
N TRP A 135 12.48 -1.89 2.99
CA TRP A 135 11.62 -2.40 1.92
C TRP A 135 10.73 -1.29 1.36
N VAL A 136 10.36 -0.32 2.19
CA VAL A 136 9.55 0.83 1.84
C VAL A 136 10.31 2.12 2.13
N LYS A 137 10.16 3.11 1.27
CA LYS A 137 10.42 4.52 1.56
C LYS A 137 9.20 5.35 1.18
N PHE A 138 8.89 6.37 1.98
CA PHE A 138 7.79 7.24 1.64
C PHE A 138 8.17 8.18 0.50
N LYS A 139 7.22 8.43 -0.42
CA LYS A 139 7.32 9.52 -1.38
C LYS A 139 7.45 10.83 -0.61
N ASN A 140 8.43 11.64 -0.98
CA ASN A 140 8.47 13.01 -0.51
C ASN A 140 7.20 13.72 -1.01
N LYS A 141 6.52 14.45 -0.13
CA LYS A 141 5.52 15.43 -0.59
C LYS A 141 6.32 16.44 -1.40
N GLU A 142 6.03 16.58 -2.69
CA GLU A 142 6.60 17.68 -3.46
C GLU A 142 6.24 18.97 -2.71
N SER A 143 7.28 19.67 -2.24
CA SER A 143 7.19 20.94 -1.52
C SER A 143 6.72 22.07 -2.44
#